data_AF-A0A183AUA9-F1
#
_entry.id   AF-A0A183AUA9-F1
#
_cell.length_a   1.000
_cell.length_b   1.000
_cell.length_c   1.000
_cell.angle_alpha   90.00
_cell.angle_beta   90.00
_cell.angle_gamma   90.00
#
_symmetry.space_group_name_H-M   'P 1'
#
loop_
_entity.id
_entity.type
_entity.pdbx_description
1 polymer ?
#
loop_
_entity_poly.entity_id
_entity_poly.type
_entity_poly.pdbx_seq_one_letter_code
_entity_poly.pdbx_strand_id
1 'polypeptide(L)'
;MSVHNGKQSQFLRRTKLVFGSPHILLNIGGISCAVVFLFGFSIGWGPLPILLTMDLFPTSTRGFAVGFVVAVSWVVSLVVTAMFEPLVLHLGSAVVFWIFAVFCAAAFLFTRRYVPEVLPTEFH
;
A
#
# COMPACT_ATOMS: atom_id res chain seq x y z
N MET A 1 -49.93 23.54 4.12
CA MET A 1 -49.38 22.17 4.08
C MET A 1 -48.34 21.91 2.97
N SER A 2 -47.78 22.94 2.31
CA SER A 2 -46.93 22.79 1.10
C SER A 2 -45.42 22.96 1.31
N VAL A 3 -44.97 23.31 2.53
CA VAL A 3 -43.55 23.62 2.82
C VAL A 3 -42.71 22.36 3.09
N HIS A 4 -43.34 21.22 3.38
CA HIS A 4 -42.65 19.96 3.72
C HIS A 4 -42.09 19.20 2.49
N ASN A 5 -42.61 19.47 1.28
CA ASN A 5 -42.20 18.78 0.04
C ASN A 5 -40.91 19.35 -0.60
N GLY A 6 -40.61 20.64 -0.38
CA GLY A 6 -39.42 21.28 -0.95
C GLY A 6 -38.10 20.75 -0.37
N LYS A 7 -38.08 20.45 0.93
CA LYS A 7 -36.87 19.98 1.65
C LYS A 7 -36.48 18.54 1.25
N GLN A 8 -37.48 17.68 0.98
CA GLN A 8 -37.30 16.31 0.49
C GLN A 8 -36.71 16.27 -0.92
N SER A 9 -37.20 17.10 -1.85
CA SER A 9 -36.67 17.17 -3.22
C SER A 9 -35.25 17.76 -3.30
N GLN A 10 -34.89 18.67 -2.40
CA GLN A 10 -33.54 19.22 -2.28
C GLN A 10 -32.56 18.21 -1.67
N PHE A 11 -32.99 17.42 -0.69
CA PHE A 11 -32.19 16.33 -0.11
C PHE A 11 -31.94 15.21 -1.14
N LEU A 12 -32.98 14.81 -1.88
CA LEU A 12 -32.87 13.83 -2.96
C LEU A 12 -31.98 14.32 -4.13
N ARG A 13 -31.97 15.63 -4.42
CA ARG A 13 -31.01 16.21 -5.39
C ARG A 13 -29.58 16.20 -4.89
N ARG A 14 -29.34 16.51 -3.61
CA ARG A 14 -27.99 16.48 -3.01
C ARG A 14 -27.44 15.06 -2.94
N THR A 15 -28.26 14.07 -2.57
CA THR A 15 -27.83 12.66 -2.56
C THR A 15 -27.61 12.13 -3.98
N LYS A 16 -28.48 12.47 -4.95
CA LYS A 16 -28.26 12.16 -6.38
C LYS A 16 -27.02 12.83 -6.98
N LEU A 17 -26.63 14.03 -6.53
CA LEU A 17 -25.41 14.72 -6.98
C LEU A 17 -24.12 14.10 -6.41
N VAL A 18 -24.16 13.64 -5.15
CA VAL A 18 -23.05 12.92 -4.52
C VAL A 18 -22.89 11.52 -5.13
N PHE A 19 -24.00 10.78 -5.36
CA PHE A 19 -23.96 9.41 -5.87
C PHE A 19 -23.96 9.29 -7.41
N GLY A 20 -24.35 10.35 -8.15
CA GLY A 20 -24.45 10.35 -9.61
C GLY A 20 -23.20 10.89 -10.32
N SER A 21 -22.20 11.36 -9.59
CA SER A 21 -20.95 11.83 -10.18
C SER A 21 -20.02 10.63 -10.42
N PRO A 22 -19.63 10.30 -11.67
CA PRO A 22 -18.75 9.15 -11.97
C PRO A 22 -17.39 9.21 -11.23
N HIS A 23 -17.02 10.41 -10.76
CA HIS A 23 -15.84 10.65 -9.93
C HIS A 23 -15.90 10.01 -8.53
N ILE A 24 -17.08 9.83 -7.91
CA ILE A 24 -17.19 9.24 -6.56
C ILE A 24 -16.99 7.72 -6.60
N LEU A 25 -17.51 7.06 -7.63
CA LEU A 25 -17.46 5.61 -7.78
C LEU A 25 -16.03 5.15 -8.12
N LEU A 26 -15.33 5.94 -8.95
CA LEU A 26 -13.90 5.77 -9.20
C LEU A 26 -13.07 5.98 -7.92
N ASN A 27 -13.45 6.94 -7.07
CA ASN A 27 -12.73 7.20 -5.82
C ASN A 27 -12.91 6.06 -4.79
N ILE A 28 -14.13 5.54 -4.65
CA ILE A 28 -14.42 4.39 -3.77
C ILE A 28 -13.67 3.14 -4.25
N GLY A 29 -13.62 2.91 -5.55
CA GLY A 29 -12.81 1.85 -6.16
C GLY A 29 -11.34 1.98 -5.80
N GLY A 30 -10.74 3.16 -6.01
CA GLY A 30 -9.34 3.42 -5.66
C GLY A 30 -9.03 3.21 -4.18
N ILE A 31 -9.91 3.68 -3.28
CA ILE A 31 -9.75 3.49 -1.83
C ILE A 31 -9.83 2.00 -1.47
N SER A 32 -10.78 1.26 -2.04
CA SER A 32 -10.91 -0.19 -1.75
C SER A 32 -9.67 -0.98 -2.19
N CYS A 33 -9.09 -0.66 -3.34
CA CYS A 33 -7.85 -1.27 -3.82
C CYS A 33 -6.68 -0.93 -2.91
N ALA A 34 -6.57 0.32 -2.47
CA ALA A 34 -5.53 0.77 -1.53
C ALA A 34 -5.64 0.05 -0.17
N VAL A 35 -6.85 -0.17 0.33
CA VAL A 35 -7.08 -0.88 1.60
C VAL A 35 -6.67 -2.35 1.48
N VAL A 36 -7.10 -3.06 0.43
CA VAL A 36 -6.71 -4.46 0.20
C VAL A 36 -5.19 -4.59 0.05
N PHE A 37 -4.56 -3.63 -0.65
CA PHE A 37 -3.11 -3.53 -0.75
C PHE A 37 -2.44 -3.34 0.60
N LEU A 38 -2.91 -2.39 1.42
CA LEU A 38 -2.37 -2.11 2.76
C LEU A 38 -2.47 -3.31 3.68
N PHE A 39 -3.58 -4.07 3.63
CA PHE A 39 -3.72 -5.30 4.40
C PHE A 39 -2.68 -6.35 4.00
N GLY A 40 -2.49 -6.58 2.69
CA GLY A 40 -1.45 -7.50 2.19
C GLY A 40 -0.04 -7.04 2.51
N PHE A 41 0.23 -5.73 2.41
CA PHE A 41 1.52 -5.14 2.73
C PHE A 41 1.83 -5.25 4.23
N SER A 42 0.87 -4.99 5.11
CA SER A 42 1.06 -5.03 6.56
C SER A 42 1.43 -6.44 7.06
N ILE A 43 0.85 -7.48 6.46
CA ILE A 43 1.16 -8.88 6.78
C ILE A 43 2.55 -9.28 6.25
N GLY A 44 2.93 -8.79 5.06
CA GLY A 44 4.11 -9.25 4.35
C GLY A 44 5.38 -8.41 4.48
N TRP A 45 5.32 -7.11 4.77
CA TRP A 45 6.52 -6.24 4.72
C TRP A 45 7.02 -5.79 6.09
N GLY A 46 6.22 -5.93 7.16
CA GLY A 46 6.63 -5.59 8.52
C GLY A 46 7.63 -6.59 9.12
N PRO A 47 7.23 -7.86 9.32
CA PRO A 47 8.09 -8.86 9.94
C PRO A 47 8.88 -9.70 8.94
N LEU A 48 8.41 -9.87 7.70
CA LEU A 48 8.98 -10.85 6.75
C LEU A 48 10.45 -10.58 6.37
N PRO A 49 10.90 -9.35 6.05
CA PRO A 49 12.30 -9.11 5.67
C PRO A 49 13.25 -9.34 6.85
N ILE A 50 12.79 -8.97 8.05
CA ILE A 50 13.54 -9.19 9.29
C ILE A 50 13.62 -10.70 9.60
N LEU A 51 12.50 -11.43 9.50
CA LEU A 51 12.43 -12.87 9.73
C LEU A 51 13.28 -13.67 8.73
N LEU A 52 13.19 -13.38 7.44
CA LEU A 52 14.02 -14.02 6.42
C LEU A 52 15.52 -13.80 6.69
N THR A 53 15.89 -12.63 7.19
CA THR A 53 17.27 -12.34 7.60
C THR A 53 17.69 -13.14 8.85
N MET A 54 16.75 -13.49 9.73
CA MET A 54 17.03 -14.37 10.88
C MET A 54 17.28 -15.82 10.45
N ASP A 55 16.54 -16.27 9.45
CA ASP A 55 16.55 -17.67 8.97
C ASP A 55 17.72 -17.94 8.00
N LEU A 56 18.11 -16.96 7.19
CA LEU A 56 19.21 -17.11 6.22
C LEU A 56 20.61 -16.96 6.84
N PHE A 57 20.74 -16.26 7.96
CA PHE A 57 22.05 -15.92 8.54
C PHE A 57 22.31 -16.63 9.88
N PRO A 58 23.53 -17.16 10.10
CA PRO A 58 23.92 -17.76 11.37
C PRO A 58 23.90 -16.73 12.51
N THR A 59 23.64 -17.21 13.73
CA THR A 59 23.39 -16.42 14.94
C THR A 59 24.48 -15.40 15.28
N SER A 60 25.71 -15.62 14.81
CA SER A 60 26.86 -14.75 15.08
C SER A 60 26.86 -13.43 14.28
N THR A 61 26.26 -13.38 13.09
CA THR A 61 26.26 -12.19 12.20
C THR A 61 24.89 -11.55 12.02
N ARG A 62 23.84 -12.17 12.57
CA ARG A 62 22.44 -11.75 12.48
C ARG A 62 22.20 -10.30 12.89
N GLY A 63 22.83 -9.82 13.97
CA GLY A 63 22.68 -8.44 14.43
C GLY A 63 23.11 -7.39 13.40
N PHE A 64 24.23 -7.64 12.72
CA PHE A 64 24.72 -6.75 11.66
C PHE A 64 23.84 -6.82 10.41
N ALA A 65 23.42 -8.02 10.00
CA ALA A 65 22.56 -8.22 8.83
C ALA A 65 21.22 -7.48 8.98
N VAL A 66 20.61 -7.54 10.16
CA VAL A 66 19.34 -6.85 10.46
C VAL A 66 19.52 -5.34 10.48
N GLY A 67 20.58 -4.86 11.13
CA GLY A 67 20.93 -3.45 11.12
C GLY A 67 21.09 -2.91 9.71
N PHE A 68 21.73 -3.68 8.83
CA PHE A 68 21.88 -3.33 7.42
C PHE A 68 20.53 -3.29 6.68
N VAL A 69 19.67 -4.31 6.86
CA VAL A 69 18.33 -4.35 6.25
C VAL A 69 17.49 -3.15 6.68
N VAL A 70 17.52 -2.81 7.97
CA VAL A 70 16.82 -1.63 8.50
C VAL A 70 17.43 -0.34 7.93
N ALA A 71 18.76 -0.21 7.91
CA ALA A 71 19.39 0.97 7.34
C ALA A 71 18.99 1.18 5.86
N VAL A 72 18.98 0.11 5.06
CA VAL A 72 18.55 0.16 3.66
C VAL A 72 17.07 0.55 3.55
N SER A 73 16.19 -0.01 4.39
CA SER A 73 14.76 0.33 4.34
C SER A 73 14.50 1.80 4.67
N TRP A 74 15.24 2.37 5.62
CA TRP A 74 15.16 3.80 5.95
C TRP A 74 15.71 4.67 4.82
N VAL A 75 16.85 4.32 4.21
CA VAL A 75 17.40 5.06 3.07
C VAL A 75 16.42 5.07 1.90
N VAL A 76 15.84 3.92 1.56
CA VAL A 76 14.83 3.84 0.49
C VAL A 76 13.60 4.69 0.83
N SER A 77 13.15 4.67 2.09
CA SER A 77 12.00 5.48 2.54
C SER A 77 12.27 6.98 2.42
N LEU A 78 13.50 7.42 2.73
CA LEU A 78 13.90 8.83 2.56
C LEU A 78 13.95 9.22 1.08
N VAL A 79 14.52 8.38 0.22
CA VAL A 79 14.57 8.62 -1.23
C VAL A 79 13.17 8.71 -1.82
N VAL A 80 12.29 7.77 -1.46
CA VAL A 80 10.89 7.76 -1.90
C VAL A 80 10.16 9.01 -1.46
N THR A 81 10.32 9.41 -0.19
CA THR A 81 9.69 10.62 0.35
C THR A 81 10.18 11.88 -0.37
N ALA A 82 11.49 11.99 -0.61
CA ALA A 82 12.08 13.12 -1.33
C ALA A 82 11.64 13.20 -2.81
N MET A 83 11.40 12.05 -3.45
CA MET A 83 10.90 11.97 -4.82
C MET A 83 9.38 12.16 -4.92
N PHE A 84 8.64 11.94 -3.84
CA PHE A 84 7.19 12.00 -3.84
C PHE A 84 6.65 13.43 -4.08
N GLU A 85 7.17 14.42 -3.35
CA GLU A 85 6.76 15.83 -3.51
C GLU A 85 6.88 16.35 -4.95
N PRO A 86 8.04 16.24 -5.64
CA PRO A 86 8.15 16.71 -7.01
C PRO A 86 7.28 15.92 -7.98
N LEU A 87 7.10 14.61 -7.75
CA LEU A 87 6.29 13.77 -8.64
C LEU A 87 4.79 14.12 -8.56
N VAL A 88 4.29 14.42 -7.35
CA VAL A 88 2.90 14.84 -7.14
C VAL A 88 2.63 16.22 -7.75
N LEU A 89 3.60 17.14 -7.65
CA LEU A 89 3.50 18.48 -8.25
C LEU A 89 3.36 18.44 -9.79
N HIS A 90 4.02 17.50 -10.46
CA HIS A 90 4.05 17.44 -11.93
C HIS A 90 2.98 16.51 -12.53
N LEU A 91 2.69 15.36 -11.90
CA LEU A 91 1.78 14.34 -12.45
C LEU A 91 0.40 14.28 -11.76
N GLY A 92 0.24 14.96 -10.62
CA GLY A 92 -0.95 14.88 -9.80
C GLY A 92 -0.99 13.63 -8.91
N SER A 93 -1.62 13.77 -7.74
CA SER A 93 -1.62 12.74 -6.69
C SER A 93 -2.18 11.39 -7.17
N ALA A 94 -3.25 11.40 -7.96
CA ALA A 94 -3.89 10.18 -8.45
C ALA A 94 -2.95 9.30 -9.29
N VAL A 95 -2.18 9.89 -10.20
CA VAL A 95 -1.26 9.14 -11.08
C VAL A 95 -0.10 8.57 -10.28
N VAL A 96 0.44 9.35 -9.35
CA VAL A 96 1.53 8.92 -8.47
C VAL A 96 1.12 7.70 -7.66
N PHE A 97 -0.07 7.70 -7.04
CA PHE A 97 -0.56 6.53 -6.29
C PHE A 97 -0.68 5.28 -7.16
N TRP A 98 -1.13 5.40 -8.41
CA TRP A 98 -1.20 4.27 -9.34
C TRP A 98 0.18 3.71 -9.70
N ILE A 99 1.17 4.58 -9.92
CA ILE A 99 2.56 4.16 -10.20
C ILE A 99 3.14 3.40 -9.00
N PHE A 100 2.95 3.92 -7.79
CA PHE A 100 3.38 3.22 -6.57
C PHE A 100 2.64 1.88 -6.39
N ALA A 101 1.33 1.82 -6.67
CA ALA A 101 0.56 0.59 -6.59
C ALA A 101 1.09 -0.49 -7.56
N VAL A 102 1.42 -0.12 -8.80
CA VAL A 102 2.03 -1.04 -9.79
C VAL A 102 3.41 -1.50 -9.33
N PHE A 103 4.24 -0.58 -8.82
CA PHE A 103 5.56 -0.91 -8.31
C PHE A 103 5.49 -1.89 -7.14
N CYS A 104 4.57 -1.67 -6.20
CA CYS A 104 4.36 -2.58 -5.08
C CYS A 104 3.80 -3.94 -5.53
N ALA A 105 2.89 -3.99 -6.51
CA ALA A 105 2.41 -5.25 -7.07
C ALA A 105 3.54 -6.04 -7.76
N ALA A 106 4.41 -5.35 -8.51
CA ALA A 106 5.59 -5.95 -9.11
C ALA A 106 6.57 -6.48 -8.04
N ALA A 107 6.82 -5.70 -6.98
CA ALA A 107 7.65 -6.11 -5.86
C ALA A 107 7.06 -7.35 -5.15
N PHE A 108 5.74 -7.41 -4.97
CA PHE A 108 5.07 -8.58 -4.40
C PHE A 108 5.23 -9.83 -5.29
N LEU A 109 5.05 -9.70 -6.60
CA LEU A 109 5.26 -10.80 -7.54
C LEU A 109 6.72 -11.27 -7.56
N PHE A 110 7.66 -10.33 -7.47
CA PHE A 110 9.08 -10.63 -7.33
C PHE A 110 9.34 -11.41 -6.03
N THR A 111 8.92 -10.90 -4.87
CA THR A 111 9.08 -11.59 -3.59
C THR A 111 8.47 -12.98 -3.63
N ARG A 112 7.25 -13.14 -4.16
CA ARG A 112 6.60 -14.45 -4.31
C ARG A 112 7.41 -15.42 -5.20
N ARG A 113 8.09 -14.92 -6.23
CA ARG A 113 8.84 -15.77 -7.16
C ARG A 113 10.24 -16.13 -6.66
N TYR A 114 10.88 -15.23 -5.94
CA TYR A 114 12.28 -15.33 -5.50
C TYR A 114 12.45 -15.76 -4.04
N VAL A 115 11.40 -15.65 -3.22
CA VAL A 115 11.35 -16.25 -1.89
C VAL A 115 10.71 -17.63 -2.04
N PRO A 116 11.49 -18.71 -2.21
CA PRO A 116 10.96 -20.04 -1.97
C PRO A 116 10.52 -20.10 -0.51
N GLU A 117 9.32 -20.61 -0.24
CA GLU A 117 8.88 -20.91 1.12
C GLU A 117 9.84 -21.96 1.70
N VAL A 118 10.87 -21.49 2.40
CA VAL A 118 11.70 -22.33 3.27
C VAL A 118 10.89 -22.59 4.53
N LEU A 119 9.77 -23.30 4.38
CA LEU A 119 9.22 -24.03 5.52
C LEU A 119 10.38 -24.88 6.04
N PRO A 120 10.73 -24.79 7.33
CA PRO A 120 11.64 -25.75 7.91
C PRO A 120 10.97 -27.11 7.71
N THR A 121 11.48 -27.90 6.78
CA THR A 121 11.37 -29.35 6.94
C THR A 121 11.96 -29.60 8.31
N GLU A 122 11.10 -30.07 9.20
CA GLU A 122 11.43 -30.72 10.45
C GLU A 122 12.75 -31.53 10.32
N PHE A 123 13.38 -31.80 11.47
CA PHE A 123 14.21 -32.98 11.77
C PHE A 123 15.67 -32.71 12.21
N HIS A 124 15.83 -32.91 13.53
CA HIS A 124 16.97 -33.41 14.31
C HIS A 124 18.15 -32.50 14.66
#